data_AF-A0A5E8H9E4-F1
#
_entry.id   AF-A0A5E8H9E4-F1
#
_cell.length_a   1.000
_cell.length_b   1.000
_cell.length_c   1.000
_cell.angle_alpha   90.00
_cell.angle_beta   90.00
_cell.angle_gamma   90.00
#
_symmetry.space_group_name_H-M   'P 1'
#
loop_
_entity.id
_entity.type
_entity.pdbx_description
1 polymer ?
#
loop_
_entity_poly.entity_id
_entity_poly.type
_entity_poly.pdbx_seq_one_letter_code
_entity_poly.pdbx_strand_id
1 'polypeptide(L)'
;MSRSTKERAVDLLVEEGLSLNRSLDVVLLPKSSYYYQPKAIDEETMNEIRRLAFRWKREGYRRIYRRLRRSGRTINHKKVYRLYC
;
A
#
# COMPACT_ATOMS: atom_id res chain seq x y z
N MET A 1 22.36 -4.63 0.89
CA MET A 1 21.96 -3.65 1.92
C MET A 1 20.44 -3.56 1.94
N SER A 2 19.83 -3.48 3.11
CA SER A 2 18.40 -3.22 3.23
C SER A 2 18.06 -1.80 2.74
N ARG A 3 16.84 -1.59 2.24
CA ARG A 3 16.35 -0.27 1.82
C ARG A 3 16.49 0.77 2.93
N SER A 4 16.13 0.40 4.16
CA SER A 4 16.26 1.26 5.34
C SER A 4 17.71 1.69 5.58
N THR A 5 18.69 0.81 5.31
CA THR A 5 20.12 1.14 5.41
C THR A 5 20.53 2.16 4.34
N LYS A 6 19.99 2.04 3.13
CA LYS A 6 20.25 3.00 2.04
C LYS A 6 19.62 4.36 2.30
N GLU A 7 18.38 4.40 2.77
CA GLU A 7 17.71 5.65 3.15
C GLU A 7 18.50 6.38 4.24
N ARG A 8 18.91 5.67 5.29
CA ARG A 8 19.73 6.24 6.36
C ARG A 8 21.09 6.75 5.87
N ALA A 9 21.72 6.06 4.93
CA ALA A 9 22.98 6.53 4.32
C ALA A 9 22.77 7.81 3.49
N VAL A 10 21.65 7.93 2.77
CA VAL A 10 21.29 9.14 2.03
C VAL A 10 21.06 10.31 2.98
N ASP A 11 20.33 10.09 4.08
CA ASP A 11 20.04 11.12 5.08
C ASP A 11 21.33 11.65 5.72
N LEU A 12 22.27 10.76 6.09
CA LEU A 12 23.59 11.16 6.61
C LEU A 12 24.39 11.99 5.60
N LEU A 13 24.42 11.60 4.32
CA LEU A 13 25.12 12.38 3.29
C LEU A 13 24.50 13.77 3.10
N VAL A 14 23.18 13.89 3.25
CA VAL A 14 22.48 15.18 3.19
C VAL A 14 22.81 16.05 4.40
N GLU A 15 22.88 15.46 5.59
CA GLU A 15 23.32 16.16 6.82
C GLU A 15 24.76 16.68 6.71
N GLU A 16 25.64 15.93 6.05
CA GLU A 16 27.02 16.33 5.74
C GLU A 16 27.12 17.37 4.59
N GLY A 17 25.99 17.82 4.06
CA GLY A 17 25.93 18.93 3.09
C GLY A 17 25.91 18.52 1.62
N LEU A 18 25.80 17.22 1.28
CA LEU A 18 25.55 16.81 -0.10
C LEU A 18 24.09 17.08 -0.49
N SER A 19 23.87 17.46 -1.75
CA SER A 19 22.52 17.54 -2.30
C SER A 19 21.85 16.16 -2.33
N LEU A 20 20.55 16.09 -2.02
CA LEU A 20 19.77 14.84 -2.05
C LEU A 20 19.98 14.01 -3.33
N ASN A 21 19.99 14.64 -4.50
CA ASN A 21 20.19 13.91 -5.77
C ASN A 21 21.57 13.22 -5.82
N ARG A 22 22.65 13.93 -5.45
CA ARG A 22 24.00 13.34 -5.38
C ARG A 22 24.07 12.22 -4.34
N SER A 23 23.44 12.40 -3.18
CA SER A 23 23.40 11.37 -2.13
C SER A 23 22.69 10.10 -2.63
N LEU A 24 21.58 10.25 -3.35
CA LEU A 24 20.85 9.14 -3.98
C LEU A 24 21.69 8.42 -5.06
N ASP A 25 22.42 9.19 -5.88
CA ASP A 25 23.29 8.64 -6.92
C ASP A 25 24.45 7.82 -6.32
N VAL A 26 25.11 8.33 -5.29
CA VAL A 26 26.22 7.63 -4.59
C VAL A 26 25.74 6.32 -3.95
N VAL A 27 24.56 6.31 -3.35
CA VAL A 27 23.98 5.14 -2.66
C VAL A 27 23.29 4.16 -3.64
N LEU A 28 23.19 4.53 -4.92
CA LEU A 28 22.47 3.79 -5.96
C LEU A 28 21.02 3.49 -5.51
N LEU A 29 20.35 4.52 -4.99
CA LEU A 29 18.95 4.46 -4.57
C LEU A 29 18.10 5.30 -5.54
N PRO A 30 17.17 4.67 -6.30
CA PRO A 30 16.28 5.44 -7.16
C PRO A 30 15.45 6.44 -6.35
N LYS A 31 15.30 7.65 -6.88
CA LYS A 31 14.53 8.72 -6.25
C LYS A 31 13.07 8.32 -5.95
N SER A 32 12.44 7.57 -6.85
CA SER A 32 11.11 7.01 -6.65
C SER A 32 11.03 6.08 -5.44
N SER A 33 12.08 5.29 -5.21
CA SER A 33 12.17 4.39 -4.07
C SER A 33 12.33 5.17 -2.77
N TYR A 34 13.16 6.22 -2.74
CA TYR A 34 13.33 7.06 -1.56
C TYR A 34 12.01 7.71 -1.10
N TYR A 35 11.20 8.22 -2.02
CA TYR A 35 9.91 8.84 -1.68
C TYR A 35 8.76 7.86 -1.46
N TYR A 36 8.90 6.61 -1.87
CA TYR A 36 7.81 5.65 -1.78
C TYR A 36 7.50 5.31 -0.32
N GLN A 37 6.32 5.68 0.17
CA GLN A 37 5.84 5.23 1.47
C GLN A 37 4.91 4.03 1.28
N PRO A 38 5.25 2.84 1.84
CA PRO A 38 4.36 1.69 1.76
C PRO A 38 3.08 2.01 2.51
N LYS A 39 1.95 1.95 1.82
CA LYS A 39 0.65 2.09 2.45
C LYS A 39 0.34 0.82 3.24
N ALA A 40 0.03 0.96 4.54
CA ALA A 40 -0.38 -0.16 5.38
C ALA A 40 -1.52 -0.95 4.71
N ILE A 41 -1.37 -2.27 4.70
CA ILE A 41 -2.40 -3.16 4.20
C ILE A 41 -3.52 -3.18 5.22
N ASP A 42 -4.71 -2.74 4.81
CA ASP A 42 -5.93 -2.89 5.61
C ASP A 42 -6.41 -4.34 5.54
N GLU A 43 -5.77 -5.19 6.35
CA GLU A 43 -6.01 -6.63 6.45
C GLU A 43 -7.40 -6.94 6.99
N GLU A 44 -7.90 -6.14 7.93
CA GLU A 44 -9.21 -6.32 8.53
C GLU A 44 -10.31 -6.23 7.46
N THR A 45 -10.28 -5.15 6.67
CA THR A 45 -11.20 -4.99 5.53
C THR A 45 -11.05 -6.12 4.51
N MET A 46 -9.82 -6.55 4.22
CA MET A 46 -9.59 -7.65 3.27
C MET A 46 -10.22 -8.96 3.77
N ASN A 47 -10.05 -9.27 5.04
CA ASN A 47 -10.59 -10.47 5.66
C ASN A 47 -12.12 -10.41 5.73
N GLU A 48 -12.70 -9.25 6.01
CA GLU A 48 -14.16 -9.05 5.95
C GLU A 48 -14.70 -9.28 4.53
N ILE A 49 -14.05 -8.72 3.50
CA ILE A 49 -14.47 -8.94 2.10
C ILE A 49 -14.45 -10.42 1.75
N ARG A 50 -13.38 -11.15 2.12
CA ARG A 50 -13.27 -12.59 1.89
C ARG A 50 -14.36 -13.37 2.62
N ARG A 51 -14.65 -13.03 3.89
CA ARG A 51 -15.74 -13.64 4.66
C ARG A 51 -17.10 -13.40 4.00
N LEU A 52 -17.37 -12.17 3.52
CA LEU A 52 -18.61 -11.84 2.83
C LEU A 52 -18.72 -12.54 1.47
N ALA A 53 -17.60 -12.67 0.74
CA ALA A 53 -17.53 -13.41 -0.52
C ALA A 53 -17.85 -14.89 -0.31
N PHE A 54 -17.29 -15.51 0.73
CA PHE A 54 -17.57 -16.90 1.09
C PHE A 54 -19.03 -17.11 1.49
N ARG A 55 -19.56 -16.25 2.38
CA ARG A 55 -20.94 -16.36 2.88
C ARG A 55 -21.99 -16.14 1.78
N TRP A 56 -21.73 -15.25 0.83
CA TRP A 56 -22.72 -14.79 -0.15
C TRP A 56 -22.25 -14.98 -1.60
N LYS A 57 -21.74 -16.18 -1.93
CA LYS A 57 -21.16 -16.48 -3.26
C LYS A 57 -22.10 -16.14 -4.43
N ARG A 58 -23.42 -16.38 -4.29
CA ARG A 58 -24.42 -16.12 -5.35
C ARG A 58 -24.75 -14.63 -5.55
N GLU A 59 -24.43 -13.76 -4.58
CA GLU A 59 -24.83 -12.34 -4.61
C GLU A 59 -23.96 -11.46 -5.50
N GLY A 60 -22.73 -11.92 -5.81
CA GLY A 60 -21.76 -11.17 -6.59
C GLY A 60 -21.10 -9.99 -5.84
N TYR A 61 -19.92 -9.58 -6.31
CA TYR A 61 -19.10 -8.55 -5.68
C TYR A 61 -19.80 -7.18 -5.54
N ARG A 62 -20.71 -6.82 -6.47
CA ARG A 62 -21.44 -5.54 -6.45
C ARG A 62 -22.37 -5.41 -5.24
N ARG A 63 -22.95 -6.51 -4.77
CA ARG A 63 -23.86 -6.51 -3.61
C ARG A 63 -23.07 -6.45 -2.30
N ILE A 64 -21.95 -7.18 -2.24
CA ILE A 64 -20.97 -7.09 -1.14
C ILE A 64 -20.42 -5.67 -1.01
N TYR A 65 -20.02 -5.04 -2.13
CA TYR A 65 -19.56 -3.66 -2.17
C TYR A 65 -20.59 -2.68 -1.58
N ARG A 66 -21.87 -2.80 -1.96
CA ARG A 66 -22.95 -1.98 -1.41
C ARG A 66 -23.14 -2.19 0.09
N ARG A 67 -23.03 -3.43 0.59
CA ARG A 67 -23.12 -3.74 2.02
C ARG A 67 -21.99 -3.09 2.80
N LEU A 68 -20.76 -3.17 2.30
CA LEU A 68 -19.58 -2.52 2.91
C LEU A 68 -19.69 -0.99 2.92
N ARG A 69 -20.28 -0.40 1.89
CA ARG A 69 -20.55 1.05 1.86
C ARG A 69 -21.61 1.46 2.90
N ARG A 70 -22.64 0.64 3.10
CA ARG A 70 -23.67 0.88 4.12
C ARG A 70 -23.14 0.74 5.56
N SER A 71 -22.11 -0.07 5.79
CA SER A 71 -21.42 -0.12 7.09
C SER A 71 -20.41 1.01 7.31
N GLY A 72 -20.39 2.02 6.43
CA GLY A 72 -19.53 3.20 6.56
C GLY A 72 -18.13 3.03 5.96
N ARG A 73 -17.78 1.87 5.38
CA ARG A 73 -16.45 1.65 4.81
C ARG A 73 -16.30 2.28 3.43
N THR A 74 -15.21 3.02 3.21
CA THR A 74 -14.89 3.70 1.95
C THR A 74 -13.94 2.88 1.07
N ILE A 75 -14.41 1.74 0.58
CA ILE A 75 -13.59 0.82 -0.23
C ILE A 75 -13.79 1.09 -1.72
N ASN A 76 -12.79 0.80 -2.57
CA ASN A 76 -12.94 0.82 -4.03
C ASN A 76 -13.62 -0.49 -4.50
N HIS A 77 -14.65 -0.41 -5.34
CA HIS A 77 -15.33 -1.58 -5.89
C HIS A 77 -14.39 -2.54 -6.65
N LYS A 78 -13.30 -2.02 -7.26
CA LYS A 78 -12.25 -2.85 -7.90
C LYS A 78 -11.52 -3.73 -6.88
N LYS A 79 -11.27 -3.22 -5.67
CA LYS A 79 -10.63 -4.01 -4.59
C LYS A 79 -11.55 -5.14 -4.14
N VAL A 80 -12.85 -4.88 -4.03
CA VAL A 80 -13.85 -5.92 -3.71
C VAL A 80 -13.91 -6.98 -4.80
N TYR A 81 -13.88 -6.60 -6.08
CA TYR A 81 -13.85 -7.55 -7.20
C TYR A 81 -12.63 -8.47 -7.15
N ARG A 82 -11.42 -7.92 -6.96
CA ARG A 82 -10.17 -8.70 -6.90
C ARG A 82 -10.11 -9.68 -5.72
N LEU A 83 -10.79 -9.37 -4.61
CA LEU A 83 -10.85 -10.23 -3.41
C LEU A 83 -12.04 -11.19 -3.43
N TYR A 84 -12.98 -10.98 -4.34
CA TYR A 84 -14.14 -11.85 -4.55
C TYR A 84 -13.85 -12.95 -5.58
N CYS A 85 -13.07 -12.64 -6.63
CA CYS A 85 -12.52 -13.63 -7.55
C CYS A 85 -11.56 -14.56 -6.81
#